data_AF-A0A395NU65-F1
#
_entry.id   AF-A0A395NU65-F1
#
_cell.length_a   1.000
_cell.length_b   1.000
_cell.length_c   1.000
_cell.angle_alpha   90.00
_cell.angle_beta   90.00
_cell.angle_gamma   90.00
#
_symmetry.space_group_name_H-M   'P 1'
#
loop_
_entity.id
_entity.type
_entity.pdbx_description
1 polymer ?
#
loop_
_entity_poly.entity_id
_entity_poly.type
_entity_poly.pdbx_seq_one_letter_code
_entity_poly.pdbx_strand_id
1 'polypeptide(L)'
;MKLASKWLSICLKKHKRCARPVIGAIPSRLLDVSAGRVRLVETDQISGVDRRFVALSWCWGGKVPLKTTAETLKAHMDSVPWESLPPLFQDVIYAVRTLGLKYLWIDALCIIQGSTEDWEKEAAKMQGVYQNATVTIAADGTQNCLGRLFQHDHKRLANRTWSFDLLGPEKQDKGATVFVRLLREKDSRGWHRAQLPDADELYKDEDSGFLTSRSWCFQEQVLPPRTLHFASTEVAWECLEGTYCECRVLPEKGSSRISSKTDFDPDQWMVMVEEMTLRDITYQADRLPAIGGLAGRFPDHETYLAGLWKSKLIQHLAWKWGGSHDETAERISGCHVPTWSWASLTGPVRFKFEGLPTAKLLDFRCKPATKNPFGPVQEDSFIELKAWAVDVGIQNASAEESMSADRGFILDYEEKRLCSAWNFNDWDIGTDVEILDEVRLALESSLSQNESRALFVVIELGSKAVEYGGSTGLLLARAYADIDHATS
;
A
#
# COMPACT_ATOMS: atom_id res chain seq x y z
N MET A 1 -24.90 -15.24 -3.23
CA MET A 1 -24.27 -15.71 -4.49
C MET A 1 -24.97 -15.30 -5.79
N LYS A 2 -26.29 -15.50 -6.02
CA LYS A 2 -26.94 -15.14 -7.32
C LYS A 2 -26.57 -13.75 -7.86
N LEU A 3 -26.51 -12.75 -6.98
CA LEU A 3 -26.10 -11.37 -7.32
C LEU A 3 -24.63 -11.27 -7.77
N ALA A 4 -23.71 -11.94 -7.06
CA ALA A 4 -22.30 -12.01 -7.43
C ALA A 4 -22.07 -12.66 -8.80
N SER A 5 -22.76 -13.77 -9.09
CA SER A 5 -22.73 -14.40 -10.42
C SER A 5 -23.24 -13.47 -11.52
N LYS A 6 -24.23 -12.61 -11.22
CA LYS A 6 -24.72 -11.56 -12.14
C LYS A 6 -23.67 -10.47 -12.37
N TRP A 7 -23.02 -9.95 -11.31
CA TRP A 7 -21.96 -8.94 -11.45
C TRP A 7 -20.77 -9.45 -12.25
N LEU A 8 -20.26 -10.65 -11.95
CA LEU A 8 -19.18 -11.28 -12.71
C LEU A 8 -19.55 -11.47 -14.19
N SER A 9 -20.76 -11.96 -14.47
CA SER A 9 -21.26 -12.15 -15.84
C SER A 9 -21.43 -10.83 -16.61
N ILE A 10 -21.88 -9.75 -15.95
CA ILE A 10 -21.96 -8.41 -16.54
C ILE A 10 -20.55 -7.88 -16.84
N CYS A 11 -19.65 -7.92 -15.87
CA CYS A 11 -18.29 -7.41 -16.01
C CYS A 11 -17.54 -8.11 -17.15
N LEU A 12 -17.51 -9.44 -17.17
CA LEU A 12 -16.81 -10.22 -18.20
C LEU A 12 -17.39 -10.03 -19.62
N LYS A 13 -18.67 -9.64 -19.76
CA LYS A 13 -19.33 -9.47 -21.07
C LYS A 13 -19.40 -8.03 -21.56
N LYS A 14 -19.33 -7.04 -20.66
CA LYS A 14 -19.60 -5.64 -20.99
C LYS A 14 -18.43 -4.69 -20.70
N HIS A 15 -17.60 -4.97 -19.70
CA HIS A 15 -16.58 -4.03 -19.25
C HIS A 15 -15.29 -4.25 -20.05
N LYS A 16 -14.98 -3.34 -20.97
CA LYS A 16 -13.85 -3.43 -21.92
C LYS A 16 -12.48 -3.40 -21.22
N ARG A 17 -12.26 -2.50 -20.25
CA ARG A 17 -11.04 -2.45 -19.41
C ARG A 17 -10.87 -3.72 -18.58
N CYS A 18 -11.97 -4.40 -18.24
CA CYS A 18 -11.97 -5.65 -17.49
C CYS A 18 -11.73 -6.88 -18.38
N ALA A 19 -12.01 -6.80 -19.68
CA ALA A 19 -11.77 -7.85 -20.68
C ALA A 19 -10.28 -7.98 -21.03
N ARG A 20 -9.44 -8.14 -20.01
CA ARG A 20 -8.00 -8.40 -20.16
C ARG A 20 -7.78 -9.88 -20.45
N PRO A 21 -7.02 -10.24 -21.51
CA PRO A 21 -6.53 -11.60 -21.67
C PRO A 21 -5.63 -11.98 -20.48
N VAL A 22 -5.64 -13.25 -20.11
CA VAL A 22 -4.73 -13.79 -19.08
C VAL A 22 -3.32 -13.87 -19.68
N ILE A 23 -2.58 -12.78 -19.56
CA ILE A 23 -1.18 -12.67 -19.97
C ILE A 23 -0.35 -12.55 -18.70
N GLY A 24 0.24 -13.65 -18.25
CA GLY A 24 1.20 -13.64 -17.16
C GLY A 24 1.36 -14.96 -16.42
N ALA A 25 2.18 -14.92 -15.37
CA ALA A 25 2.43 -16.05 -14.50
C ALA A 25 1.13 -16.47 -13.76
N ILE A 26 0.85 -17.77 -13.85
CA ILE A 26 -0.09 -18.50 -13.00
C ILE A 26 0.72 -18.97 -11.77
N PRO A 27 0.14 -19.05 -10.55
CA PRO A 27 0.80 -19.68 -9.41
C PRO A 27 1.28 -21.10 -9.75
N SER A 28 2.29 -21.64 -9.05
CA SER A 28 2.74 -23.01 -9.33
C SER A 28 1.63 -24.03 -9.06
N ARG A 29 0.81 -23.81 -8.03
CA ARG A 29 -0.32 -24.69 -7.66
C ARG A 29 -1.65 -23.97 -7.55
N LEU A 30 -2.72 -24.73 -7.75
CA LEU A 30 -4.11 -24.33 -7.52
C LEU A 30 -4.86 -25.48 -6.83
N LEU A 31 -5.93 -25.17 -6.11
CA LEU A 31 -6.90 -26.16 -5.65
C LEU A 31 -7.93 -26.42 -6.76
N ASP A 32 -8.02 -27.66 -7.23
CA ASP A 32 -9.12 -28.15 -8.04
C ASP A 32 -10.30 -28.48 -7.11
N VAL A 33 -11.41 -27.76 -7.31
CA VAL A 33 -12.64 -27.91 -6.51
C VAL A 33 -13.81 -28.44 -7.34
N SER A 34 -13.57 -28.83 -8.59
CA SER A 34 -14.62 -28.98 -9.61
C SER A 34 -15.52 -30.22 -9.47
N ALA A 35 -15.05 -31.29 -8.81
CA ALA A 35 -15.65 -32.62 -8.88
C ALA A 35 -16.06 -33.21 -7.52
N GLY A 36 -16.54 -32.38 -6.59
CA GLY A 36 -16.92 -32.80 -5.23
C GLY A 36 -15.71 -33.01 -4.31
N ARG A 37 -14.68 -33.72 -4.76
CA ARG A 37 -13.34 -33.73 -4.14
C ARG A 37 -12.68 -32.35 -4.23
N VAL A 38 -11.84 -32.04 -3.24
CA VAL A 38 -10.90 -30.92 -3.24
C VAL A 38 -9.50 -31.52 -3.27
N ARG A 39 -8.60 -31.00 -4.11
CA ARG A 39 -7.20 -31.44 -4.16
C ARG A 39 -6.30 -30.33 -4.70
N LEU A 40 -5.02 -30.40 -4.39
CA LEU A 40 -3.99 -29.54 -4.95
C LEU A 40 -3.55 -30.07 -6.32
N VAL A 41 -3.31 -29.18 -7.28
CA VAL A 41 -2.78 -29.50 -8.60
C VAL A 41 -1.66 -28.53 -8.97
N GLU A 42 -0.57 -29.04 -9.53
CA GLU A 42 0.43 -28.22 -10.23
C GLU A 42 -0.20 -27.66 -11.52
N THR A 43 0.06 -26.41 -11.85
CA THR A 43 -0.68 -25.69 -12.90
C THR A 43 -0.23 -26.00 -14.33
N ASP A 44 0.94 -26.63 -14.48
CA ASP A 44 1.42 -27.24 -15.71
C ASP A 44 0.65 -28.52 -16.07
N GLN A 45 0.22 -29.29 -15.06
CA GLN A 45 -0.58 -30.51 -15.19
C GLN A 45 -2.07 -30.26 -15.43
N ILE A 46 -2.54 -29.01 -15.38
CA ILE A 46 -3.94 -28.66 -15.67
C ILE A 46 -4.22 -28.85 -17.16
N SER A 47 -5.01 -29.89 -17.46
CA SER A 47 -5.45 -30.24 -18.81
C SER A 47 -6.57 -29.31 -19.30
N GLY A 48 -6.43 -28.87 -20.56
CA GLY A 48 -7.40 -28.01 -21.24
C GLY A 48 -7.05 -26.51 -21.22
N VAL A 49 -7.85 -25.74 -21.94
CA VAL A 49 -7.63 -24.30 -22.18
C VAL A 49 -8.14 -23.42 -21.04
N ASP A 50 -9.14 -23.90 -20.28
CA ASP A 50 -9.76 -23.12 -19.21
C ASP A 50 -8.94 -23.17 -17.91
N ARG A 51 -8.02 -22.21 -17.78
CA ARG A 51 -7.17 -22.00 -16.59
C ARG A 51 -7.70 -20.92 -15.64
N ARG A 52 -9.00 -20.58 -15.72
CA ARG A 52 -9.60 -19.53 -14.88
C ARG A 52 -9.68 -19.96 -13.41
N PHE A 53 -9.03 -19.19 -12.54
CA PHE A 53 -9.01 -19.40 -11.10
C PHE A 53 -9.55 -18.19 -10.33
N VAL A 54 -9.93 -18.44 -9.08
CA VAL A 54 -10.26 -17.42 -8.07
C VAL A 54 -9.07 -17.31 -7.11
N ALA A 55 -8.71 -16.10 -6.68
CA ALA A 55 -7.79 -15.90 -5.55
C ALA A 55 -8.60 -15.60 -4.29
N LEU A 56 -8.18 -16.12 -3.14
CA LEU A 56 -8.73 -15.76 -1.83
C LEU A 56 -7.81 -14.76 -1.13
N SER A 57 -8.33 -13.58 -0.84
CA SER A 57 -7.74 -12.62 0.09
C SER A 57 -8.39 -12.81 1.47
N TRP A 58 -7.57 -13.17 2.47
CA TRP A 58 -8.03 -13.56 3.81
C TRP A 58 -6.95 -13.32 4.87
N CYS A 59 -7.36 -13.07 6.12
CA CYS A 59 -6.42 -12.74 7.18
C CYS A 59 -5.84 -14.01 7.83
N TRP A 60 -4.52 -14.13 7.90
CA TRP A 60 -3.81 -15.28 8.50
C TRP A 60 -3.91 -15.38 10.03
N GLY A 61 -4.65 -14.49 10.70
CA GLY A 61 -4.58 -14.29 12.15
C GLY A 61 -4.82 -15.55 13.00
N GLY A 62 -4.09 -15.68 14.10
CA GLY A 62 -4.25 -16.79 15.05
C GLY A 62 -3.85 -18.16 14.48
N LYS A 63 -4.59 -19.21 14.83
CA LYS A 63 -4.28 -20.58 14.40
C LYS A 63 -4.89 -20.88 13.04
N VAL A 64 -4.04 -21.18 12.07
CA VAL A 64 -4.41 -21.71 10.75
C VAL A 64 -4.24 -23.23 10.77
N PRO A 65 -5.32 -24.03 10.88
CA PRO A 65 -5.22 -25.45 11.22
C PRO A 65 -4.90 -26.37 10.03
N LEU A 66 -5.04 -25.88 8.80
CA LEU A 66 -4.73 -26.62 7.57
C LEU A 66 -3.75 -25.80 6.71
N LYS A 67 -2.60 -26.40 6.42
CA LYS A 67 -1.52 -25.82 5.60
C LYS A 67 -0.84 -26.92 4.78
N THR A 68 -0.35 -26.59 3.59
CA THR A 68 0.52 -27.48 2.82
C THR A 68 1.97 -27.33 3.29
N THR A 69 2.60 -28.41 3.76
CA THR A 69 4.03 -28.50 4.06
C THR A 69 4.67 -29.56 3.16
N ALA A 70 5.98 -29.78 3.25
CA ALA A 70 6.65 -30.85 2.48
C ALA A 70 6.04 -32.24 2.77
N GLU A 71 5.62 -32.48 4.01
CA GLU A 71 5.03 -33.75 4.46
C GLU A 71 3.58 -33.92 3.98
N THR A 72 2.79 -32.84 3.97
CA THR A 72 1.36 -32.90 3.57
C THR A 72 1.13 -32.71 2.07
N LEU A 73 2.12 -32.20 1.31
CA LEU A 73 2.02 -31.90 -0.12
C LEU A 73 1.42 -33.06 -0.93
N LYS A 74 2.00 -34.26 -0.83
CA LYS A 74 1.53 -35.43 -1.59
C LYS A 74 0.09 -35.80 -1.25
N ALA A 75 -0.24 -35.81 0.05
CA ALA A 75 -1.60 -36.09 0.51
C ALA A 75 -2.60 -35.05 -0.03
N HIS A 76 -2.25 -33.77 0.00
CA HIS A 76 -3.08 -32.68 -0.54
C HIS A 76 -3.26 -32.77 -2.06
N MET A 77 -2.27 -33.27 -2.81
CA MET A 77 -2.39 -33.53 -4.25
C MET A 77 -3.36 -34.68 -4.59
N ASP A 78 -3.42 -35.71 -3.74
CA ASP A 78 -4.36 -36.84 -3.88
C ASP A 78 -5.79 -36.43 -3.49
N SER A 79 -5.96 -35.83 -2.29
CA SER A 79 -7.21 -35.29 -1.77
C SER A 79 -7.01 -34.47 -0.49
N VAL A 80 -7.61 -33.29 -0.42
CA VAL A 80 -7.83 -32.55 0.84
C VAL A 80 -9.21 -32.94 1.40
N PRO A 81 -9.31 -33.58 2.58
CA PRO A 81 -10.59 -33.96 3.18
C PRO A 81 -11.46 -32.75 3.48
N TRP A 82 -12.78 -32.83 3.22
CA TRP A 82 -13.68 -31.69 3.38
C TRP A 82 -13.79 -31.23 4.84
N GLU A 83 -13.75 -32.20 5.76
CA GLU A 83 -13.84 -32.04 7.21
C GLU A 83 -12.59 -31.35 7.78
N SER A 84 -11.46 -31.40 7.07
CA SER A 84 -10.22 -30.71 7.45
C SER A 84 -10.18 -29.24 7.04
N LEU A 85 -11.05 -28.83 6.09
CA LEU A 85 -11.09 -27.46 5.60
C LEU A 85 -11.70 -26.53 6.67
N PRO A 86 -11.02 -25.42 7.02
CA PRO A 86 -11.59 -24.36 7.84
C PRO A 86 -12.94 -23.83 7.30
N PRO A 87 -13.85 -23.37 8.19
CA PRO A 87 -15.12 -22.74 7.83
C PRO A 87 -15.05 -21.76 6.65
N LEU A 88 -14.08 -20.85 6.63
CA LEU A 88 -13.91 -19.87 5.55
C LEU A 88 -13.61 -20.55 4.22
N PHE A 89 -12.73 -21.55 4.21
CA PHE A 89 -12.29 -22.22 2.99
C PHE A 89 -13.45 -23.05 2.39
N GLN A 90 -14.27 -23.69 3.24
CA GLN A 90 -15.51 -24.36 2.80
C GLN A 90 -16.47 -23.37 2.09
N ASP A 91 -16.73 -22.22 2.73
CA ASP A 91 -17.63 -21.19 2.19
C ASP A 91 -17.10 -20.61 0.86
N VAL A 92 -15.79 -20.36 0.77
CA VAL A 92 -15.13 -19.86 -0.44
C VAL A 92 -15.19 -20.90 -1.56
N ILE A 93 -14.96 -22.19 -1.27
CA ILE A 93 -15.09 -23.26 -2.27
C ILE A 93 -16.54 -23.37 -2.79
N TYR A 94 -17.54 -23.21 -1.91
CA TYR A 94 -18.94 -23.10 -2.33
C TYR A 94 -19.19 -21.87 -3.22
N ALA A 95 -18.60 -20.72 -2.88
CA ALA A 95 -18.69 -19.51 -3.71
C ALA A 95 -18.08 -19.72 -5.11
N VAL A 96 -16.86 -20.30 -5.20
CA VAL A 96 -16.15 -20.62 -6.46
C VAL A 96 -17.00 -21.53 -7.34
N ARG A 97 -17.53 -22.63 -6.79
CA ARG A 97 -18.43 -23.56 -7.48
C ARG A 97 -19.69 -22.84 -7.99
N THR A 98 -20.29 -21.96 -7.18
CA THR A 98 -21.49 -21.19 -7.55
C THR A 98 -21.23 -20.09 -8.60
N LEU A 99 -19.99 -19.64 -8.74
CA LEU A 99 -19.55 -18.74 -9.82
C LEU A 99 -19.25 -19.50 -11.14
N GLY A 100 -19.33 -20.84 -11.14
CA GLY A 100 -19.02 -21.66 -12.31
C GLY A 100 -17.51 -21.79 -12.58
N LEU A 101 -16.68 -21.60 -11.56
CA LEU A 101 -15.22 -21.70 -11.64
C LEU A 101 -14.72 -22.98 -10.95
N LYS A 102 -13.55 -23.45 -11.38
CA LYS A 102 -13.00 -24.78 -11.01
C LYS A 102 -11.78 -24.72 -10.11
N TYR A 103 -11.02 -23.64 -10.20
CA TYR A 103 -9.73 -23.50 -9.53
C TYR A 103 -9.75 -22.36 -8.52
N LEU A 104 -9.10 -22.59 -7.38
CA LEU A 104 -9.01 -21.64 -6.27
C LEU A 104 -7.56 -21.60 -5.79
N TRP A 105 -7.02 -20.39 -5.61
CA TRP A 105 -5.75 -20.17 -4.96
C TRP A 105 -5.98 -19.69 -3.53
N ILE A 106 -5.34 -20.38 -2.59
CA ILE A 106 -5.20 -20.00 -1.18
C ILE A 106 -3.73 -20.21 -0.85
N ASP A 107 -3.01 -19.14 -0.54
CA ASP A 107 -1.59 -19.15 -0.13
C ASP A 107 -1.21 -20.28 0.84
N ALA A 108 -1.95 -20.45 1.93
CA ALA A 108 -1.69 -21.48 2.95
C ALA A 108 -1.73 -22.93 2.41
N LEU A 109 -2.39 -23.17 1.27
CA LEU A 109 -2.52 -24.48 0.63
C LEU A 109 -1.76 -24.59 -0.69
N CYS A 110 -1.51 -23.47 -1.39
CA CYS A 110 -0.85 -23.43 -2.69
C CYS A 110 0.66 -23.13 -2.60
N ILE A 111 1.13 -22.59 -1.48
CA ILE A 111 2.56 -22.39 -1.18
C ILE A 111 2.99 -23.42 -0.13
N ILE A 112 4.16 -24.04 -0.32
CA ILE A 112 4.73 -25.03 0.61
C ILE A 112 5.28 -24.29 1.85
N GLN A 113 4.54 -24.37 2.94
CA GLN A 113 4.83 -23.70 4.20
C GLN A 113 6.06 -24.30 4.86
N GLY A 114 6.96 -23.44 5.35
CA GLY A 114 8.26 -23.83 5.90
C GLY A 114 9.38 -23.99 4.87
N SER A 115 9.10 -23.86 3.56
CA SER A 115 10.12 -23.83 2.51
C SER A 115 10.42 -22.39 2.09
N THR A 116 11.61 -21.88 2.42
CA THR A 116 12.08 -20.56 1.96
C THR A 116 12.15 -20.49 0.44
N GLU A 117 12.59 -21.57 -0.23
CA GLU A 117 12.71 -21.60 -1.69
C GLU A 117 11.35 -21.52 -2.39
N ASP A 118 10.34 -22.27 -1.92
CA ASP A 118 9.00 -22.20 -2.51
C ASP A 118 8.28 -20.89 -2.15
N TRP A 119 8.54 -20.35 -0.94
CA TRP A 119 8.06 -19.02 -0.56
C TRP A 119 8.63 -17.92 -1.44
N GLU A 120 9.96 -17.86 -1.67
CA GLU A 120 10.58 -16.89 -2.58
C GLU A 120 9.97 -16.97 -4.00
N LYS A 121 9.81 -18.21 -4.49
CA LYS A 121 9.27 -18.50 -5.82
C LYS A 121 7.80 -18.07 -5.98
N GLU A 122 6.96 -18.34 -4.99
CA GLU A 122 5.53 -17.97 -5.06
C GLU A 122 5.27 -16.52 -4.65
N ALA A 123 6.06 -15.93 -3.74
CA ALA A 123 6.03 -14.50 -3.42
C ALA A 123 6.36 -13.66 -4.66
N ALA A 124 7.40 -14.02 -5.42
CA ALA A 124 7.72 -13.39 -6.70
C ALA A 124 6.60 -13.51 -7.76
N LYS A 125 5.72 -14.53 -7.62
CA LYS A 125 4.52 -14.69 -8.47
C LYS A 125 3.26 -14.03 -7.91
N MET A 126 3.25 -13.60 -6.66
CA MET A 126 2.03 -13.17 -5.96
C MET A 126 1.32 -12.02 -6.68
N GLN A 127 2.08 -11.11 -7.32
CA GLN A 127 1.54 -10.13 -8.24
C GLN A 127 0.68 -10.76 -9.34
N GLY A 128 1.25 -11.74 -10.04
CA GLY A 128 0.60 -12.45 -11.13
C GLY A 128 -0.65 -13.22 -10.67
N VAL A 129 -0.63 -13.78 -9.45
CA VAL A 129 -1.81 -14.45 -8.86
C VAL A 129 -3.01 -13.51 -8.80
N TYR A 130 -2.87 -12.36 -8.12
CA TYR A 130 -3.97 -11.42 -7.93
C TYR A 130 -4.36 -10.69 -9.21
N GLN A 131 -3.37 -10.31 -10.04
CA GLN A 131 -3.60 -9.65 -11.33
C GLN A 131 -4.34 -10.54 -12.34
N ASN A 132 -4.03 -11.84 -12.39
CA ASN A 132 -4.58 -12.78 -13.36
C ASN A 132 -5.80 -13.56 -12.86
N ALA A 133 -6.19 -13.39 -11.58
CA ALA A 133 -7.40 -13.98 -11.04
C ALA A 133 -8.64 -13.58 -11.86
N THR A 134 -9.53 -14.54 -12.10
CA THR A 134 -10.83 -14.27 -12.74
C THR A 134 -11.70 -13.40 -11.85
N VAL A 135 -11.59 -13.58 -10.54
CA VAL A 135 -12.08 -12.67 -9.49
C VAL A 135 -11.31 -13.00 -8.21
N THR A 136 -11.00 -11.98 -7.41
CA THR A 136 -10.52 -12.18 -6.03
C THR A 136 -11.71 -12.15 -5.09
N ILE A 137 -11.83 -13.13 -4.19
CA ILE A 137 -12.78 -13.09 -3.08
C ILE A 137 -12.07 -12.49 -1.88
N ALA A 138 -12.54 -11.35 -1.38
CA ALA A 138 -12.00 -10.70 -0.19
C ALA A 138 -12.89 -10.99 1.02
N ALA A 139 -12.35 -11.71 2.01
CA ALA A 139 -13.04 -12.12 3.22
C ALA A 139 -13.03 -11.02 4.32
N ASP A 140 -13.37 -9.78 3.92
CA ASP A 140 -13.26 -8.55 4.72
C ASP A 140 -13.88 -8.65 6.13
N GLY A 141 -14.99 -9.38 6.26
CA GLY A 141 -15.71 -9.59 7.52
C GLY A 141 -15.14 -10.68 8.44
N THR A 142 -13.94 -11.22 8.18
CA THR A 142 -13.36 -12.33 8.95
C THR A 142 -11.94 -12.04 9.45
N GLN A 143 -11.70 -12.30 10.74
CA GLN A 143 -10.37 -12.17 11.35
C GLN A 143 -9.41 -13.29 10.96
N ASN A 144 -9.94 -14.47 10.59
CA ASN A 144 -9.17 -15.65 10.23
C ASN A 144 -10.04 -16.72 9.53
N CYS A 145 -9.40 -17.82 9.11
CA CYS A 145 -10.04 -18.94 8.41
C CYS A 145 -11.13 -19.69 9.20
N LEU A 146 -11.25 -19.47 10.52
CA LEU A 146 -12.33 -20.04 11.34
C LEU A 146 -13.63 -19.22 11.24
N GLY A 147 -13.57 -18.00 10.71
CA GLY A 147 -14.75 -17.19 10.38
C GLY A 147 -15.56 -17.79 9.21
N ARG A 148 -16.81 -17.34 9.07
CA ARG A 148 -17.67 -17.66 7.93
C ARG A 148 -17.73 -16.48 6.96
N LEU A 149 -17.80 -16.79 5.66
CA LEU A 149 -18.04 -15.83 4.58
C LEU A 149 -19.54 -15.46 4.53
N PHE A 150 -20.41 -16.43 4.81
CA PHE A 150 -21.87 -16.26 4.80
C PHE A 150 -22.39 -16.03 6.21
N GLN A 151 -22.06 -14.87 6.79
CA GLN A 151 -22.58 -14.48 8.09
C GLN A 151 -24.08 -14.14 7.98
N HIS A 152 -24.89 -14.86 8.75
CA HIS A 152 -26.33 -14.62 8.92
C HIS A 152 -26.62 -13.68 10.09
N ASP A 153 -25.81 -12.63 10.25
CA ASP A 153 -25.97 -11.66 11.34
C ASP A 153 -27.12 -10.67 11.04
N HIS A 154 -27.81 -10.25 12.09
CA HIS A 154 -28.84 -9.19 12.08
C HIS A 154 -28.32 -7.86 11.51
N LYS A 155 -26.99 -7.70 11.42
CA LYS A 155 -26.29 -6.55 10.84
C LYS A 155 -26.41 -6.43 9.31
N ARG A 156 -26.89 -7.46 8.59
CA ARG A 156 -27.11 -7.40 7.13
C ARG A 156 -28.15 -6.36 6.73
N LEU A 157 -27.70 -5.26 6.11
CA LEU A 157 -28.55 -4.10 5.80
C LEU A 157 -29.38 -4.25 4.51
N ALA A 158 -29.02 -5.13 3.58
CA ALA A 158 -29.83 -5.36 2.38
C ALA A 158 -31.28 -5.80 2.69
N ASN A 159 -31.49 -6.46 3.83
CA ASN A 159 -32.82 -6.86 4.34
C ASN A 159 -33.54 -5.72 5.09
N ARG A 160 -32.90 -4.56 5.25
CA ARG A 160 -33.40 -3.35 5.93
C ARG A 160 -33.42 -2.13 5.00
N THR A 161 -33.38 -2.34 3.69
CA THR A 161 -33.58 -1.30 2.68
C THR A 161 -35.02 -1.37 2.19
N TRP A 162 -35.76 -0.27 2.38
CA TRP A 162 -37.10 -0.09 1.84
C TRP A 162 -37.02 0.62 0.48
N SER A 163 -37.98 0.35 -0.40
CA SER A 163 -38.14 1.05 -1.67
C SER A 163 -39.57 1.54 -1.82
N PHE A 164 -39.72 2.80 -2.20
CA PHE A 164 -41.00 3.45 -2.45
C PHE A 164 -40.99 3.99 -3.87
N ASP A 165 -41.94 3.57 -4.70
CA ASP A 165 -42.14 4.18 -6.00
C ASP A 165 -42.86 5.52 -5.79
N LEU A 166 -42.15 6.63 -6.01
CA LEU A 166 -42.80 7.93 -6.15
C LEU A 166 -43.59 7.90 -7.45
N LEU A 167 -44.82 8.38 -7.40
CA LEU A 167 -45.56 8.77 -8.60
C LEU A 167 -45.05 10.14 -9.03
N GLY A 168 -45.01 10.40 -10.35
CA GLY A 168 -44.77 11.75 -10.84
C GLY A 168 -45.94 12.69 -10.54
N PRO A 169 -45.80 13.99 -10.83
CA PRO A 169 -46.87 14.96 -10.60
C PRO A 169 -48.16 14.60 -11.37
N GLU A 170 -48.04 13.92 -12.52
CA GLU A 170 -49.18 13.33 -13.22
C GLU A 170 -49.24 11.79 -13.05
N LYS A 171 -50.46 11.23 -12.99
CA LYS A 171 -50.69 9.78 -12.79
C LYS A 171 -50.11 8.87 -13.89
N GLN A 172 -49.62 9.43 -15.00
CA GLN A 172 -49.05 8.72 -16.13
C GLN A 172 -47.51 8.84 -16.20
N ASP A 173 -46.91 9.71 -15.37
CA ASP A 173 -45.46 9.88 -15.34
C ASP A 173 -44.76 8.66 -14.75
N LYS A 174 -43.64 8.29 -15.36
CA LYS A 174 -42.65 7.41 -14.73
C LYS A 174 -41.94 8.19 -13.63
N GLY A 175 -42.52 8.17 -12.43
CA GLY A 175 -41.86 8.66 -11.23
C GLY A 175 -40.64 7.80 -10.84
N ALA A 176 -39.99 8.16 -9.73
CA ALA A 176 -38.73 7.58 -9.31
C ALA A 176 -38.89 6.60 -8.15
N THR A 177 -38.24 5.43 -8.21
CA THR A 177 -38.09 4.56 -7.05
C THR A 177 -37.05 5.14 -6.08
N VAL A 178 -37.51 5.60 -4.92
CA VAL A 178 -36.64 6.04 -3.82
C VAL A 178 -36.30 4.85 -2.92
N PHE A 179 -35.02 4.68 -2.63
CA PHE A 179 -34.54 3.66 -1.69
C PHE A 179 -34.17 4.33 -0.36
N VAL A 180 -34.77 3.86 0.73
CA VAL A 180 -34.50 4.32 2.10
C VAL A 180 -33.82 3.19 2.85
N ARG A 181 -32.66 3.47 3.45
CA ARG A 181 -31.95 2.56 4.36
C ARG A 181 -31.62 3.29 5.64
N LEU A 182 -31.39 2.55 6.72
CA LEU A 182 -30.62 3.09 7.83
C LEU A 182 -29.22 3.43 7.32
N LEU A 183 -28.86 4.70 7.37
CA LEU A 183 -27.50 5.18 7.16
C LEU A 183 -26.62 4.61 8.26
N ARG A 184 -25.37 4.30 7.93
CA ARG A 184 -24.34 4.00 8.93
C ARG A 184 -23.38 5.16 8.99
N GLU A 185 -22.99 5.53 10.20
CA GLU A 185 -21.83 6.40 10.43
C GLU A 185 -20.54 5.70 9.97
N LYS A 186 -20.47 4.36 10.09
CA LYS A 186 -19.31 3.54 9.72
C LYS A 186 -19.68 2.24 8.98
N ASP A 187 -19.04 2.00 7.85
CA ASP A 187 -18.96 0.71 7.17
C ASP A 187 -17.49 0.31 6.96
N SER A 188 -17.20 -1.01 6.90
CA SER A 188 -15.84 -1.53 7.06
C SER A 188 -14.86 -1.24 5.92
N ARG A 189 -15.28 -0.42 4.95
CA ARG A 189 -14.57 -0.01 3.73
C ARG A 189 -14.80 1.48 3.38
N GLY A 190 -15.64 2.22 4.10
CA GLY A 190 -15.97 3.62 3.77
C GLY A 190 -16.85 3.82 2.52
N TRP A 191 -17.45 2.77 1.97
CA TRP A 191 -18.22 2.83 0.70
C TRP A 191 -19.52 3.61 0.79
N HIS A 192 -20.10 3.68 1.97
CA HIS A 192 -21.32 4.44 2.28
C HIS A 192 -21.09 5.45 3.40
N ARG A 193 -19.83 5.86 3.62
CA ARG A 193 -19.46 6.90 4.57
C ARG A 193 -20.22 8.17 4.22
N ALA A 194 -21.02 8.66 5.18
CA ALA A 194 -21.57 10.01 5.07
C ALA A 194 -20.42 11.01 5.07
N GLN A 195 -20.45 12.01 4.19
CA GLN A 195 -19.49 13.11 4.21
C GLN A 195 -19.72 13.96 5.46
N LEU A 196 -19.15 13.53 6.58
CA LEU A 196 -19.02 14.32 7.79
C LEU A 196 -17.90 15.36 7.57
N PRO A 197 -18.14 16.66 7.86
CA PRO A 197 -17.22 17.74 7.47
C PRO A 197 -15.76 17.62 7.95
N ASP A 198 -15.52 16.90 9.04
CA ASP A 198 -14.21 16.88 9.73
C ASP A 198 -13.39 15.59 9.49
N ALA A 199 -13.73 14.78 8.48
CA ALA A 199 -13.15 13.45 8.24
C ALA A 199 -11.74 13.43 7.58
N ASP A 200 -10.91 14.46 7.81
CA ASP A 200 -9.54 14.57 7.26
C ASP A 200 -8.50 13.78 8.09
N GLU A 201 -8.88 13.27 9.26
CA GLU A 201 -7.98 12.53 10.14
C GLU A 201 -7.76 11.07 9.70
N LEU A 202 -6.49 10.73 9.53
CA LEU A 202 -5.95 9.46 9.02
C LEU A 202 -6.02 8.29 10.03
N TYR A 203 -7.07 8.20 10.84
CA TYR A 203 -7.18 7.16 11.88
C TYR A 203 -7.55 5.78 11.32
N LYS A 204 -6.92 4.75 11.88
CA LYS A 204 -7.35 3.36 11.79
C LYS A 204 -8.66 3.19 12.57
N ASP A 205 -9.81 3.29 11.90
CA ASP A 205 -11.11 2.94 12.49
C ASP A 205 -11.08 1.48 13.01
N GLU A 206 -11.64 1.22 14.20
CA GLU A 206 -11.78 -0.14 14.76
C GLU A 206 -12.64 -1.08 13.87
N ASP A 207 -13.52 -0.49 13.04
CA ASP A 207 -14.34 -1.19 12.05
C ASP A 207 -13.63 -1.37 10.68
N SER A 208 -12.41 -0.85 10.51
CA SER A 208 -11.64 -1.05 9.27
C SER A 208 -11.36 -2.56 9.08
N GLY A 209 -11.73 -3.09 7.90
CA GLY A 209 -11.72 -4.53 7.66
C GLY A 209 -10.35 -5.17 7.94
N PHE A 210 -10.33 -6.41 8.45
CA PHE A 210 -9.12 -7.12 8.86
C PHE A 210 -8.09 -7.38 7.74
N LEU A 211 -8.47 -7.09 6.49
CA LEU A 211 -7.60 -7.08 5.31
C LEU A 211 -7.05 -5.69 5.00
N THR A 212 -7.82 -4.62 5.21
CA THR A 212 -7.35 -3.25 4.96
C THR A 212 -6.29 -2.81 5.96
N SER A 213 -6.25 -3.38 7.16
CA SER A 213 -5.22 -3.11 8.16
C SER A 213 -3.86 -3.77 7.89
N ARG A 214 -3.70 -4.64 6.87
CA ARG A 214 -2.45 -5.40 6.63
C ARG A 214 -1.70 -4.92 5.38
N SER A 215 -0.40 -4.66 5.50
CA SER A 215 0.45 -4.17 4.38
C SER A 215 0.47 -5.13 3.18
N TRP A 216 0.72 -6.42 3.41
CA TRP A 216 0.69 -7.45 2.36
C TRP A 216 -0.65 -7.53 1.62
N CYS A 217 -1.76 -7.20 2.28
CA CYS A 217 -3.10 -7.19 1.68
C CYS A 217 -3.36 -5.96 0.79
N PHE A 218 -2.45 -5.00 0.71
CA PHE A 218 -2.58 -3.84 -0.17
C PHE A 218 -2.50 -4.24 -1.66
N GLN A 219 -1.50 -5.03 -2.04
CA GLN A 219 -1.43 -5.56 -3.40
C GLN A 219 -2.65 -6.45 -3.74
N GLU A 220 -3.22 -7.15 -2.76
CA GLU A 220 -4.46 -7.94 -2.90
C GLU A 220 -5.70 -7.07 -3.13
N GLN A 221 -5.71 -5.83 -2.66
CA GLN A 221 -6.75 -4.84 -2.91
C GLN A 221 -6.58 -4.18 -4.28
N VAL A 222 -5.36 -3.90 -4.71
CA VAL A 222 -5.06 -3.02 -5.86
C VAL A 222 -4.84 -3.77 -7.16
N LEU A 223 -4.17 -4.94 -7.13
CA LEU A 223 -3.86 -5.71 -8.34
C LEU A 223 -5.06 -6.39 -9.02
N PRO A 224 -6.08 -6.90 -8.30
CA PRO A 224 -7.17 -7.61 -8.97
C PRO A 224 -7.98 -6.69 -9.90
N PRO A 225 -8.25 -7.14 -11.14
CA PRO A 225 -9.16 -6.41 -12.03
C PRO A 225 -10.62 -6.47 -11.54
N ARG A 226 -10.93 -7.41 -10.64
CA ARG A 226 -12.26 -7.71 -10.09
C ARG A 226 -12.13 -8.26 -8.67
N THR A 227 -12.79 -7.64 -7.70
CA THR A 227 -12.85 -8.11 -6.32
C THR A 227 -14.31 -8.26 -5.89
N LEU A 228 -14.65 -9.42 -5.33
CA LEU A 228 -15.92 -9.71 -4.69
C LEU A 228 -15.70 -9.71 -3.18
N HIS A 229 -16.17 -8.65 -2.53
CA HIS A 229 -15.98 -8.41 -1.11
C HIS A 229 -17.11 -9.01 -0.30
N PHE A 230 -16.77 -9.68 0.79
CA PHE A 230 -17.70 -10.14 1.82
C PHE A 230 -17.35 -9.44 3.13
N ALA A 231 -17.88 -8.23 3.31
CA ALA A 231 -17.84 -7.55 4.59
C ALA A 231 -18.77 -8.26 5.60
N SER A 232 -18.66 -7.89 6.88
CA SER A 232 -19.53 -8.39 7.96
C SER A 232 -21.01 -8.06 7.75
N THR A 233 -21.32 -7.07 6.90
CA THR A 233 -22.65 -6.46 6.76
C THR A 233 -23.24 -6.56 5.36
N GLU A 234 -22.43 -6.57 4.31
CA GLU A 234 -22.89 -6.58 2.93
C GLU A 234 -21.84 -7.15 1.96
N VAL A 235 -22.30 -7.68 0.83
CA VAL A 235 -21.44 -8.11 -0.28
C VAL A 235 -21.35 -7.00 -1.31
N ALA A 236 -20.14 -6.65 -1.72
CA ALA A 236 -19.92 -5.68 -2.79
C ALA A 236 -18.99 -6.23 -3.87
N TRP A 237 -18.99 -5.54 -5.00
CA TRP A 237 -18.21 -5.82 -6.18
C TRP A 237 -17.41 -4.58 -6.53
N GLU A 238 -16.12 -4.74 -6.78
CA GLU A 238 -15.25 -3.72 -7.33
C GLU A 238 -14.62 -4.24 -8.64
N CYS A 239 -14.54 -3.41 -9.68
CA CYS A 239 -13.78 -3.70 -10.89
C CYS A 239 -13.31 -2.42 -11.60
N LEU A 240 -12.48 -2.56 -12.63
CA LEU A 240 -11.84 -1.44 -13.37
C LEU A 240 -12.80 -0.44 -14.08
N GLU A 241 -14.11 -0.68 -14.03
CA GLU A 241 -15.14 0.20 -14.61
C GLU A 241 -16.29 0.55 -13.65
N GLY A 242 -16.26 0.06 -12.40
CA GLY A 242 -17.30 0.41 -11.45
C GLY A 242 -17.41 -0.52 -10.26
N THR A 243 -18.11 0.00 -9.25
CA THR A 243 -18.32 -0.64 -7.95
C THR A 243 -19.82 -0.76 -7.69
N TYR A 244 -20.28 -1.89 -7.16
CA TYR A 244 -21.68 -2.17 -6.86
C TYR A 244 -21.82 -2.81 -5.49
N CYS A 245 -22.87 -2.47 -4.74
CA CYS A 245 -23.14 -3.05 -3.43
C CYS A 245 -24.47 -3.84 -3.43
N GLU A 246 -24.63 -4.85 -2.56
CA GLU A 246 -25.88 -5.64 -2.49
C GLU A 246 -27.10 -4.80 -2.07
N CYS A 247 -26.87 -3.70 -1.35
CA CYS A 247 -27.88 -2.70 -1.01
C CYS A 247 -28.34 -1.84 -2.20
N ARG A 248 -27.70 -1.95 -3.37
CA ARG A 248 -27.96 -1.21 -4.64
C ARG A 248 -27.70 0.29 -4.63
N VAL A 249 -27.32 0.88 -3.50
CA VAL A 249 -26.74 2.23 -3.47
C VAL A 249 -25.41 2.17 -4.21
N LEU A 250 -25.15 3.11 -5.13
CA LEU A 250 -23.82 3.26 -5.72
C LEU A 250 -22.88 3.69 -4.58
N PRO A 251 -21.85 2.90 -4.26
CA PRO A 251 -20.89 3.31 -3.25
C PRO A 251 -20.13 4.54 -3.75
N GLU A 252 -19.70 5.40 -2.83
CA GLU A 252 -18.68 6.40 -3.16
C GLU A 252 -17.40 5.68 -3.60
N LYS A 253 -16.45 6.42 -4.22
CA LYS A 253 -15.21 5.84 -4.75
C LYS A 253 -14.58 4.92 -3.70
N GLY A 254 -14.15 3.73 -4.14
CA GLY A 254 -13.75 2.65 -3.24
C GLY A 254 -12.64 3.04 -2.26
N SER A 255 -12.38 2.18 -1.27
CA SER A 255 -11.51 2.41 -0.09
C SER A 255 -10.01 2.66 -0.34
N SER A 256 -9.64 3.18 -1.50
CA SER A 256 -8.27 3.53 -1.90
C SER A 256 -8.28 4.89 -2.58
N ARG A 257 -7.30 5.72 -2.25
CA ARG A 257 -7.00 7.02 -2.89
C ARG A 257 -6.37 6.83 -4.27
N ILE A 258 -5.98 5.60 -4.64
CA ILE A 258 -5.46 5.24 -5.97
C ILE A 258 -6.49 5.58 -7.07
N SER A 259 -6.11 6.53 -7.92
CA SER A 259 -6.92 7.05 -9.03
C SER A 259 -7.13 6.05 -10.17
N SER A 260 -6.21 5.11 -10.39
CA SER A 260 -6.32 4.07 -11.43
C SER A 260 -5.62 2.77 -11.01
N LYS A 261 -6.33 1.64 -11.11
CA LYS A 261 -5.74 0.29 -11.00
C LYS A 261 -5.05 -0.18 -12.31
N THR A 262 -5.01 0.65 -13.34
CA THR A 262 -4.48 0.25 -14.66
C THR A 262 -3.26 1.03 -15.10
N ASP A 263 -3.19 2.30 -14.77
CA ASP A 263 -2.24 3.27 -15.29
C ASP A 263 -1.48 3.81 -14.08
N PHE A 264 -0.34 3.20 -13.81
CA PHE A 264 0.53 3.54 -12.69
C PHE A 264 1.57 4.53 -13.18
N ASP A 265 1.64 5.69 -12.52
CA ASP A 265 2.65 6.70 -12.74
C ASP A 265 3.43 6.95 -11.42
N PRO A 266 4.64 7.54 -11.50
CA PRO A 266 5.44 7.79 -10.30
C PRO A 266 4.79 8.72 -9.26
N ASP A 267 3.86 9.59 -9.65
CA ASP A 267 3.17 10.46 -8.69
C ASP A 267 2.13 9.68 -7.87
N GLN A 268 1.44 8.74 -8.52
CA GLN A 268 0.57 7.77 -7.87
C GLN A 268 1.34 6.82 -6.92
N TRP A 269 2.62 6.54 -7.20
CA TRP A 269 3.46 5.69 -6.33
C TRP A 269 3.60 6.24 -4.91
N MET A 270 3.73 7.56 -4.75
CA MET A 270 3.82 8.19 -3.43
C MET A 270 2.56 7.87 -2.61
N VAL A 271 1.37 8.07 -3.20
CA VAL A 271 0.07 7.71 -2.58
C VAL A 271 -0.01 6.22 -2.25
N MET A 272 0.53 5.34 -3.10
CA MET A 272 0.58 3.90 -2.81
C MET A 272 1.45 3.57 -1.60
N VAL A 273 2.62 4.21 -1.47
CA VAL A 273 3.51 3.99 -0.32
C VAL A 273 2.87 4.53 0.97
N GLU A 274 2.20 5.68 0.94
CA GLU A 274 1.44 6.18 2.09
C GLU A 274 0.34 5.20 2.51
N GLU A 275 -0.52 4.78 1.57
CA GLU A 275 -1.60 3.81 1.84
C GLU A 275 -1.10 2.46 2.33
N MET A 276 0.09 2.03 1.93
CA MET A 276 0.68 0.77 2.37
C MET A 276 1.28 0.88 3.78
N THR A 277 2.05 1.95 4.04
CA THR A 277 2.80 2.11 5.30
C THR A 277 1.92 2.52 6.49
N LEU A 278 0.69 3.00 6.24
CA LEU A 278 -0.37 3.12 7.25
C LEU A 278 -0.87 1.77 7.80
N ARG A 279 -0.53 0.66 7.14
CA ARG A 279 -1.00 -0.69 7.50
C ARG A 279 0.03 -1.43 8.34
N ASP A 280 -0.46 -2.39 9.12
CA ASP A 280 0.36 -3.24 9.97
C ASP A 280 1.16 -4.24 9.13
N ILE A 281 2.44 -4.38 9.46
CA ILE A 281 3.36 -5.36 8.90
C ILE A 281 4.05 -6.11 10.05
N THR A 282 4.00 -7.43 10.02
CA THR A 282 4.53 -8.27 11.11
C THR A 282 6.05 -8.33 11.11
N TYR A 283 6.67 -8.35 9.93
CA TYR A 283 8.11 -8.36 9.75
C TYR A 283 8.52 -7.08 9.03
N GLN A 284 9.30 -6.22 9.69
CA GLN A 284 9.67 -4.91 9.11
C GLN A 284 10.53 -5.04 7.84
N ALA A 285 11.28 -6.15 7.69
CA ALA A 285 12.02 -6.47 6.47
C ALA A 285 11.12 -6.71 5.24
N ASP A 286 9.82 -7.00 5.43
CA ASP A 286 8.87 -7.21 4.33
C ASP A 286 8.40 -5.90 3.69
N ARG A 287 8.78 -4.70 4.18
CA ARG A 287 8.25 -3.41 3.70
C ARG A 287 8.42 -3.20 2.19
N LEU A 288 9.60 -3.50 1.62
CA LEU A 288 9.80 -3.46 0.17
C LEU A 288 9.08 -4.61 -0.55
N PRO A 289 9.27 -5.91 -0.18
CA PRO A 289 8.53 -7.02 -0.76
C PRO A 289 7.00 -6.85 -0.81
N ALA A 290 6.37 -6.30 0.24
CA ALA A 290 4.91 -6.19 0.38
C ALA A 290 4.27 -5.24 -0.65
N ILE A 291 5.01 -4.24 -1.15
CA ILE A 291 4.59 -3.34 -2.23
C ILE A 291 5.25 -3.69 -3.58
N GLY A 292 6.21 -4.62 -3.61
CA GLY A 292 6.96 -5.00 -4.79
C GLY A 292 6.10 -5.51 -5.96
N GLY A 293 4.98 -6.17 -5.68
CA GLY A 293 4.01 -6.56 -6.72
C GLY A 293 3.30 -5.39 -7.40
N LEU A 294 3.24 -4.22 -6.76
CA LEU A 294 2.78 -2.97 -7.39
C LEU A 294 3.92 -2.29 -8.15
N ALA A 295 5.16 -2.37 -7.66
CA ALA A 295 6.33 -1.87 -8.38
C ALA A 295 6.51 -2.60 -9.73
N GLY A 296 6.31 -3.92 -9.77
CA GLY A 296 6.30 -4.73 -10.99
C GLY A 296 5.17 -4.47 -11.99
N ARG A 297 4.35 -3.42 -11.79
CA ARG A 297 3.38 -2.91 -12.77
C ARG A 297 3.82 -1.63 -13.47
N PHE A 298 4.90 -0.99 -13.03
CA PHE A 298 5.48 0.17 -13.69
C PHE A 298 6.17 -0.26 -15.00
N PRO A 299 6.32 0.64 -15.99
CA PRO A 299 6.96 0.31 -17.25
C PRO A 299 8.43 -0.13 -17.08
N ASP A 300 8.90 -1.06 -17.92
CA ASP A 300 10.28 -1.59 -17.87
C ASP A 300 11.41 -0.53 -18.03
N HIS A 301 11.07 0.69 -18.46
CA HIS A 301 12.02 1.81 -18.55
C HIS A 301 12.21 2.57 -17.23
N GLU A 302 11.34 2.36 -16.25
CA GLU A 302 11.49 2.95 -14.92
C GLU A 302 12.54 2.21 -14.10
N THR A 303 13.46 2.96 -13.50
CA THR A 303 14.50 2.37 -12.64
C THR A 303 14.05 2.42 -11.18
N TYR A 304 13.79 1.26 -10.60
CA TYR A 304 13.45 1.11 -9.19
C TYR A 304 14.69 1.24 -8.29
N LEU A 305 14.62 2.12 -7.31
CA LEU A 305 15.67 2.41 -6.34
C LEU A 305 15.11 2.17 -4.93
N ALA A 306 15.18 0.93 -4.44
CA ALA A 306 14.77 0.50 -3.09
C ALA A 306 13.49 1.19 -2.54
N GLY A 307 12.41 1.22 -3.33
CA GLY A 307 11.14 1.87 -2.95
C GLY A 307 10.88 3.24 -3.59
N LEU A 308 11.81 3.78 -4.38
CA LEU A 308 11.71 5.07 -5.07
C LEU A 308 11.83 4.88 -6.60
N TRP A 309 11.29 5.79 -7.41
CA TRP A 309 11.46 5.77 -8.87
C TRP A 309 12.49 6.81 -9.30
N LYS A 310 13.48 6.41 -10.11
CA LYS A 310 14.55 7.29 -10.58
C LYS A 310 14.02 8.54 -11.31
N SER A 311 12.95 8.41 -12.09
CA SER A 311 12.33 9.51 -12.85
C SER A 311 11.82 10.65 -11.96
N LYS A 312 11.38 10.36 -10.73
CA LYS A 312 10.90 11.34 -9.74
C LYS A 312 11.71 11.32 -8.44
N LEU A 313 12.97 10.86 -8.48
CA LEU A 313 13.76 10.55 -7.29
C LEU A 313 13.79 11.68 -6.25
N ILE A 314 13.96 12.94 -6.68
CA ILE A 314 14.03 14.08 -5.75
C ILE A 314 12.70 14.32 -5.02
N GLN A 315 11.57 14.11 -5.69
CA GLN A 315 10.24 14.20 -5.08
C GLN A 315 10.00 13.00 -4.14
N HIS A 316 10.47 11.83 -4.54
CA HIS A 316 10.36 10.59 -3.77
C HIS A 316 11.28 10.57 -2.54
N LEU A 317 12.37 11.34 -2.52
CA LEU A 317 13.23 11.52 -1.35
C LEU A 317 12.62 12.49 -0.31
N ALA A 318 11.62 13.30 -0.68
CA ALA A 318 10.91 14.20 0.23
C ALA A 318 9.83 13.48 1.06
N TRP A 319 10.08 12.24 1.43
CA TRP A 319 9.29 11.50 2.41
C TRP A 319 9.65 11.95 3.83
N LYS A 320 8.67 11.93 4.72
CA LYS A 320 8.86 12.12 6.16
C LYS A 320 8.05 11.08 6.94
N TRP A 321 8.39 10.86 8.20
CA TRP A 321 7.57 10.04 9.08
C TRP A 321 6.19 10.69 9.28
N GLY A 322 5.14 9.85 9.33
CA GLY A 322 3.74 10.25 9.18
C GLY A 322 2.81 9.89 10.34
N GLY A 323 3.37 9.40 11.45
CA GLY A 323 2.64 8.99 12.66
C GLY A 323 2.18 10.16 13.53
N SER A 324 1.58 9.82 14.67
CA SER A 324 1.09 10.76 15.68
C SER A 324 2.23 11.32 16.55
N HIS A 325 1.99 12.36 17.35
CA HIS A 325 3.05 12.95 18.19
C HIS A 325 3.53 12.06 19.34
N ASP A 326 2.76 11.02 19.70
CA ASP A 326 3.02 10.12 20.83
C ASP A 326 3.61 8.76 20.39
N GLU A 327 3.74 8.53 19.08
CA GLU A 327 4.42 7.37 18.51
C GLU A 327 5.89 7.70 18.20
N THR A 328 6.77 6.69 18.21
CA THR A 328 8.17 6.84 17.79
C THR A 328 8.49 5.99 16.56
N ALA A 329 9.63 6.28 15.93
CA ALA A 329 10.08 5.64 14.69
C ALA A 329 11.49 5.09 14.89
N GLU A 330 11.68 3.81 14.58
CA GLU A 330 12.95 3.11 14.71
C GLU A 330 13.58 2.88 13.34
N ARG A 331 14.91 2.99 13.23
CA ARG A 331 15.64 2.49 12.06
C ARG A 331 15.68 0.97 12.09
N ILE A 332 15.26 0.33 11.00
CA ILE A 332 15.20 -1.11 10.87
C ILE A 332 16.61 -1.65 10.57
N SER A 333 17.27 -2.19 11.59
CA SER A 333 18.61 -2.78 11.46
C SER A 333 18.58 -4.14 10.73
N GLY A 334 19.70 -4.51 10.09
CA GLY A 334 19.88 -5.83 9.47
C GLY A 334 19.00 -6.18 8.26
N CYS A 335 18.13 -5.29 7.81
CA CYS A 335 17.14 -5.59 6.76
C CYS A 335 17.61 -5.36 5.31
N HIS A 336 18.87 -4.96 5.09
CA HIS A 336 19.42 -4.63 3.77
C HIS A 336 18.58 -3.59 2.99
N VAL A 337 18.09 -2.56 3.70
CA VAL A 337 17.38 -1.40 3.12
C VAL A 337 18.23 -0.12 3.35
N PRO A 338 18.44 0.74 2.33
CA PRO A 338 19.30 1.92 2.48
C PRO A 338 18.64 3.03 3.31
N THR A 339 19.45 3.83 4.00
CA THR A 339 18.99 4.93 4.89
C THR A 339 18.13 6.00 4.22
N TRP A 340 18.25 6.15 2.90
CA TRP A 340 17.47 7.09 2.07
C TRP A 340 16.10 6.54 1.62
N SER A 341 15.81 5.26 1.86
CA SER A 341 14.50 4.66 1.57
C SER A 341 13.52 4.85 2.73
N TRP A 342 12.27 5.15 2.41
CA TRP A 342 11.14 5.15 3.37
C TRP A 342 10.92 3.80 4.06
N ALA A 343 11.44 2.71 3.46
CA ALA A 343 11.35 1.38 4.03
C ALA A 343 12.40 1.12 5.12
N SER A 344 13.33 2.05 5.38
CA SER A 344 14.35 1.94 6.43
C SER A 344 13.87 2.33 7.84
N LEU A 345 12.66 2.90 7.96
CA LEU A 345 12.03 3.24 9.24
C LEU A 345 10.76 2.42 9.48
N THR A 346 10.43 2.19 10.76
CA THR A 346 9.13 1.66 11.18
C THR A 346 8.01 2.72 11.03
N GLY A 347 6.76 2.25 11.03
CA GLY A 347 5.57 3.12 10.98
C GLY A 347 5.22 3.69 9.59
N PRO A 348 4.26 4.64 9.55
CA PRO A 348 3.77 5.27 8.32
C PRO A 348 4.69 6.40 7.84
N VAL A 349 4.67 6.65 6.53
CA VAL A 349 5.34 7.81 5.92
C VAL A 349 4.34 8.69 5.16
N ARG A 350 4.73 9.95 4.91
CA ARG A 350 4.03 10.87 4.01
C ARG A 350 5.02 11.58 3.11
N PHE A 351 4.66 11.80 1.85
CA PHE A 351 5.43 12.60 0.90
C PHE A 351 4.87 14.02 0.92
N LYS A 352 5.72 15.02 1.18
CA LYS A 352 5.31 16.42 1.06
C LYS A 352 6.36 17.19 0.28
N PHE A 353 6.09 17.37 -1.01
CA PHE A 353 6.95 18.13 -1.92
C PHE A 353 6.19 19.36 -2.43
N GLU A 354 6.58 20.54 -1.94
CA GLU A 354 6.10 21.86 -2.42
C GLU A 354 7.29 22.55 -3.12
N GLY A 355 7.22 22.78 -4.44
CA GLY A 355 8.26 23.47 -5.22
C GLY A 355 8.77 22.75 -6.47
N LEU A 356 9.92 23.19 -7.01
CA LEU A 356 10.65 22.55 -8.11
C LEU A 356 11.83 21.71 -7.57
N PRO A 357 12.17 20.56 -8.19
CA PRO A 357 13.32 19.75 -7.77
C PRO A 357 14.64 20.46 -8.07
N THR A 358 15.28 21.02 -7.04
CA THR A 358 16.55 21.77 -7.13
C THR A 358 17.81 20.90 -7.08
N ALA A 359 17.66 19.60 -6.77
CA ALA A 359 18.75 18.63 -6.73
C ALA A 359 18.85 17.81 -8.03
N LYS A 360 20.05 17.32 -8.35
CA LYS A 360 20.36 16.49 -9.53
C LYS A 360 21.05 15.20 -9.09
N LEU A 361 20.59 14.07 -9.63
CA LEU A 361 21.27 12.78 -9.48
C LEU A 361 22.58 12.77 -10.27
N LEU A 362 23.70 12.45 -9.62
CA LEU A 362 25.01 12.28 -10.25
C LEU A 362 25.28 10.81 -10.58
N ASP A 363 25.28 9.96 -9.55
CA ASP A 363 25.49 8.51 -9.67
C ASP A 363 24.60 7.75 -8.66
N PHE A 364 24.45 6.44 -8.85
CA PHE A 364 23.77 5.56 -7.92
C PHE A 364 24.20 4.10 -8.08
N ARG A 365 24.16 3.37 -6.97
CA ARG A 365 24.18 1.92 -6.94
C ARG A 365 22.97 1.44 -6.16
N CYS A 366 22.14 0.62 -6.78
CA CYS A 366 21.02 -0.02 -6.11
C CYS A 366 20.78 -1.37 -6.79
N LYS A 367 21.33 -2.43 -6.20
CA LYS A 367 21.25 -3.80 -6.74
C LYS A 367 20.46 -4.69 -5.77
N PRO A 368 19.52 -5.52 -6.23
CA PRO A 368 18.84 -6.47 -5.36
C PRO A 368 19.82 -7.40 -4.64
N ALA A 369 19.60 -7.64 -3.35
CA ALA A 369 20.31 -8.65 -2.56
C ALA A 369 19.72 -10.06 -2.76
N THR A 370 18.50 -10.14 -3.31
CA THR A 370 17.75 -11.40 -3.53
C THR A 370 17.29 -11.51 -4.98
N LYS A 371 16.61 -12.62 -5.33
CA LYS A 371 15.96 -12.79 -6.63
C LYS A 371 14.77 -11.84 -6.85
N ASN A 372 14.22 -11.22 -5.79
CA ASN A 372 13.15 -10.25 -5.89
C ASN A 372 13.74 -8.86 -6.22
N PRO A 373 13.52 -8.30 -7.43
CA PRO A 373 14.08 -7.01 -7.82
C PRO A 373 13.49 -5.83 -7.03
N PHE A 374 12.36 -6.04 -6.34
CA PHE A 374 11.68 -5.05 -5.49
C PHE A 374 11.83 -5.38 -4.00
N GLY A 375 12.80 -6.21 -3.63
CA GLY A 375 13.12 -6.57 -2.25
C GLY A 375 14.30 -5.78 -1.67
N PRO A 376 14.96 -6.32 -0.63
CA PRO A 376 16.19 -5.76 -0.09
C PRO A 376 17.34 -5.68 -1.11
N VAL A 377 18.32 -4.80 -0.85
CA VAL A 377 19.40 -4.42 -1.78
C VAL A 377 20.78 -4.59 -1.16
N GLN A 378 21.83 -4.67 -1.98
CA GLN A 378 23.21 -4.88 -1.54
C GLN A 378 23.69 -3.74 -0.63
N GLU A 379 24.51 -4.07 0.38
CA GLU A 379 24.97 -3.12 1.40
C GLU A 379 25.78 -1.94 0.84
N ASP A 380 26.37 -2.11 -0.35
CA ASP A 380 27.10 -1.06 -1.06
C ASP A 380 26.19 -0.13 -1.89
N SER A 381 24.88 -0.16 -1.67
CA SER A 381 23.91 0.67 -2.38
C SER A 381 23.94 2.14 -1.91
N PHE A 382 24.14 3.07 -2.84
CA PHE A 382 24.22 4.51 -2.60
C PHE A 382 23.46 5.32 -3.64
N ILE A 383 23.19 6.59 -3.33
CA ILE A 383 22.71 7.61 -4.26
C ILE A 383 23.59 8.84 -4.04
N GLU A 384 24.15 9.40 -5.11
CA GLU A 384 24.96 10.62 -5.08
C GLU A 384 24.18 11.77 -5.73
N LEU A 385 23.98 12.86 -4.99
CA LEU A 385 23.21 14.02 -5.42
C LEU A 385 24.05 15.29 -5.42
N LYS A 386 23.89 16.12 -6.45
CA LYS A 386 24.30 17.53 -6.43
C LYS A 386 23.09 18.38 -6.07
N ALA A 387 23.15 19.05 -4.92
CA ALA A 387 22.09 19.93 -4.43
C ALA A 387 22.69 21.19 -3.80
N TRP A 388 21.84 22.17 -3.52
CA TRP A 388 22.17 23.24 -2.59
C TRP A 388 22.13 22.71 -1.16
N ALA A 389 23.16 23.01 -0.38
CA ALA A 389 23.24 22.70 1.04
C ALA A 389 23.29 24.01 1.84
N VAL A 390 22.77 23.98 3.08
CA VAL A 390 22.90 25.08 4.03
C VAL A 390 23.33 24.50 5.37
N ASP A 391 24.29 25.14 6.00
CA ASP A 391 24.78 24.74 7.32
C ASP A 391 23.72 25.03 8.40
N VAL A 392 23.56 24.11 9.35
CA VAL A 392 22.60 24.25 10.46
C VAL A 392 23.21 23.70 11.74
N GLY A 393 23.26 24.56 12.76
CA GLY A 393 23.59 24.18 14.12
C GLY A 393 22.37 23.65 14.85
N ILE A 394 22.54 22.58 15.60
CA ILE A 394 21.59 22.13 16.62
C ILE A 394 22.21 22.48 17.96
N GLN A 395 21.51 23.28 18.77
CA GLN A 395 21.97 23.68 20.09
C GLN A 395 20.96 23.26 21.15
N ASN A 396 21.47 22.96 22.34
CA ASN A 396 20.66 22.74 23.52
C ASN A 396 20.38 24.10 24.18
N ALA A 397 19.12 24.41 24.51
CA ALA A 397 18.67 25.71 24.99
C ALA A 397 19.32 26.17 26.31
N SER A 398 20.06 25.29 26.97
CA SER A 398 20.75 25.51 28.24
C SER A 398 22.22 25.98 28.12
N ALA A 399 22.78 26.10 26.92
CA ALA A 399 24.17 26.51 26.70
C ALA A 399 24.31 27.99 26.29
N GLU A 400 24.65 28.86 27.24
CA GLU A 400 25.13 30.24 26.97
C GLU A 400 26.57 30.24 26.40
N GLU A 401 26.79 29.63 25.24
CA GLU A 401 28.06 29.74 24.51
C GLU A 401 27.89 30.48 23.18
N SER A 402 28.45 31.69 23.12
CA SER A 402 28.47 32.52 21.92
C SER A 402 29.46 31.96 20.89
N MET A 403 28.94 31.20 19.92
CA MET A 403 29.71 30.80 18.73
C MET A 403 29.68 31.88 17.63
N SER A 404 30.71 31.87 16.78
CA SER A 404 31.01 32.90 15.79
C SER A 404 29.93 33.08 14.71
N ALA A 405 29.77 34.31 14.24
CA ALA A 405 28.69 34.79 13.37
C ALA A 405 28.72 34.30 11.90
N ASP A 406 29.36 33.18 11.59
CA ASP A 406 29.51 32.66 10.24
C ASP A 406 28.57 31.47 9.97
N ARG A 407 27.46 31.78 9.29
CA ARG A 407 26.66 30.88 8.43
C ARG A 407 25.97 29.69 9.12
N GLY A 408 24.72 29.88 9.53
CA GLY A 408 23.79 28.76 9.71
C GLY A 408 22.43 29.11 10.32
N PHE A 409 21.51 28.15 10.27
CA PHE A 409 20.27 28.17 11.08
C PHE A 409 20.51 27.56 12.47
N ILE A 410 19.73 27.95 13.48
CA ILE A 410 19.73 27.31 14.81
C ILE A 410 18.36 26.67 15.10
N LEU A 411 18.37 25.37 15.37
CA LEU A 411 17.23 24.61 15.86
C LEU A 411 17.32 24.42 17.38
N ASP A 412 16.28 24.87 18.08
CA ASP A 412 16.09 24.60 19.51
C ASP A 412 15.36 23.26 19.68
N TYR A 413 16.00 22.35 20.41
CA TYR A 413 15.52 21.00 20.62
C TYR A 413 14.33 20.91 21.60
N GLU A 414 14.29 21.76 22.64
CA GLU A 414 13.24 21.73 23.67
C GLU A 414 11.98 22.45 23.22
N GLU A 415 12.10 23.67 22.66
CA GLU A 415 10.97 24.45 22.14
C GLU A 415 10.43 23.90 20.81
N LYS A 416 11.14 22.96 20.17
CA LYS A 416 10.88 22.44 18.80
C LYS A 416 10.74 23.55 17.74
N ARG A 417 11.36 24.71 17.97
CA ARG A 417 11.27 25.94 17.16
C ARG A 417 12.57 26.24 16.42
N LEU A 418 12.43 26.98 15.31
CA LEU A 418 13.56 27.59 14.62
C LEU A 418 13.84 28.93 15.32
N CYS A 419 14.95 29.05 16.04
CA CYS A 419 15.21 30.22 16.90
C CYS A 419 15.90 31.37 16.18
N SER A 420 16.54 31.11 15.02
CA SER A 420 17.01 32.16 14.12
C SER A 420 16.99 31.70 12.66
N ALA A 421 16.56 32.63 11.79
CA ALA A 421 16.71 32.54 10.35
C ALA A 421 17.41 33.81 9.89
N TRP A 422 18.62 33.68 9.35
CA TRP A 422 19.28 34.80 8.68
C TRP A 422 18.53 35.12 7.38
N ASN A 423 18.30 36.40 7.14
CA ASN A 423 17.51 36.86 6.01
C ASN A 423 18.32 36.67 4.71
N PHE A 424 17.76 36.01 3.70
CA PHE A 424 18.48 35.69 2.45
C PHE A 424 18.96 36.93 1.67
N ASN A 425 18.45 38.12 2.02
CA ASN A 425 18.81 39.40 1.38
C ASN A 425 20.25 39.86 1.62
N ASP A 426 20.97 39.31 2.62
CA ASP A 426 22.36 39.68 2.92
C ASP A 426 23.39 38.72 2.28
N TRP A 427 22.96 37.80 1.42
CA TRP A 427 23.89 37.01 0.60
C TRP A 427 24.41 37.84 -0.59
N ASP A 428 25.58 38.44 -0.43
CA ASP A 428 26.40 38.90 -1.56
C ASP A 428 27.01 37.66 -2.27
N ILE A 429 26.19 36.99 -3.07
CA ILE A 429 26.62 35.85 -3.89
C ILE A 429 27.52 36.37 -4.98
N GLY A 430 28.84 36.19 -4.80
CA GLY A 430 29.85 36.62 -5.77
C GLY A 430 29.63 36.09 -7.19
N THR A 431 29.00 36.93 -8.01
CA THR A 431 29.14 37.15 -9.46
C THR A 431 29.16 36.00 -10.49
N ASP A 432 29.17 34.72 -10.11
CA ASP A 432 29.35 33.59 -11.05
C ASP A 432 28.27 32.48 -10.96
N VAL A 433 27.07 32.78 -10.46
CA VAL A 433 25.92 31.87 -10.52
C VAL A 433 24.69 32.56 -11.10
N GLU A 434 24.34 32.22 -12.33
CA GLU A 434 23.00 32.49 -12.88
C GLU A 434 21.95 31.68 -12.11
N ILE A 435 21.25 32.34 -11.19
CA ILE A 435 19.98 31.84 -10.65
C ILE A 435 18.92 32.07 -11.72
N LEU A 436 18.30 31.00 -12.22
CA LEU A 436 17.14 31.11 -13.11
C LEU A 436 16.03 31.89 -12.41
N ASP A 437 15.49 32.93 -13.07
CA ASP A 437 14.48 33.83 -12.49
C ASP A 437 13.26 33.06 -11.91
N GLU A 438 12.90 31.92 -12.51
CA GLU A 438 11.84 31.02 -12.03
C GLU A 438 12.07 30.52 -10.59
N VAL A 439 13.32 30.22 -10.21
CA VAL A 439 13.69 29.77 -8.86
C VAL A 439 13.66 30.92 -7.88
N ARG A 440 14.14 32.10 -8.30
CA ARG A 440 14.09 33.33 -7.52
C ARG A 440 12.64 33.73 -7.21
N LEU A 441 11.79 33.76 -8.23
CA LEU A 441 10.36 34.10 -8.11
C LEU A 441 9.60 33.07 -7.24
N ALA A 442 9.97 31.79 -7.29
CA ALA A 442 9.40 30.78 -6.40
C ALA A 442 9.75 31.04 -4.93
N LEU A 443 11.00 31.40 -4.63
CA LEU A 443 11.45 31.75 -3.27
C LEU A 443 10.80 33.05 -2.78
N GLU A 444 10.80 34.11 -3.58
CA GLU A 444 10.18 35.41 -3.25
C GLU A 444 8.66 35.26 -3.03
N SER A 445 7.97 34.46 -3.85
CA SER A 445 6.54 34.15 -3.68
C SER A 445 6.27 33.41 -2.36
N SER A 446 7.08 32.40 -2.02
CA SER A 446 6.97 31.65 -0.75
C SER A 446 7.25 32.49 0.49
N LEU A 447 8.07 33.54 0.39
CA LEU A 447 8.37 34.45 1.50
C LEU A 447 7.33 35.57 1.68
N SER A 448 6.59 35.92 0.62
CA SER A 448 5.58 36.98 0.63
C SER A 448 4.25 36.56 1.28
N GLN A 449 3.97 35.26 1.33
CA GLN A 449 2.86 34.69 2.08
C GLN A 449 3.38 34.37 3.49
N ASN A 450 2.72 34.90 4.52
CA ASN A 450 3.22 34.92 5.90
C ASN A 450 3.07 33.56 6.62
N GLU A 451 3.34 32.46 5.90
CA GLU A 451 3.40 31.09 6.41
C GLU A 451 4.83 30.55 6.34
N SER A 452 5.39 30.17 7.48
CA SER A 452 6.77 29.68 7.62
C SER A 452 7.00 28.32 6.94
N ARG A 453 7.12 28.29 5.61
CA ARG A 453 7.29 27.06 4.81
C ARG A 453 8.51 27.13 3.87
N ALA A 454 9.67 26.77 4.40
CA ALA A 454 10.80 26.29 3.61
C ALA A 454 11.12 24.85 4.04
N LEU A 455 11.22 23.92 3.08
CA LEU A 455 11.48 22.50 3.37
C LEU A 455 12.91 22.12 3.01
N PHE A 456 13.59 21.49 3.95
CA PHE A 456 14.91 20.89 3.82
C PHE A 456 14.73 19.34 3.56
N VAL A 457 15.78 18.53 3.26
CA VAL A 457 15.73 17.04 2.93
C VAL A 457 16.79 16.08 3.60
N VAL A 458 16.66 15.51 4.83
CA VAL A 458 17.78 14.73 5.47
C VAL A 458 18.24 13.55 4.59
N ILE A 459 19.56 13.43 4.39
CA ILE A 459 20.21 12.16 4.04
C ILE A 459 21.47 11.96 4.89
N GLU A 460 21.45 10.94 5.73
CA GLU A 460 22.64 10.42 6.42
C GLU A 460 23.31 9.36 5.53
N LEU A 461 24.53 9.67 5.04
CA LEU A 461 25.35 8.74 4.26
C LEU A 461 26.26 7.93 5.21
N GLY A 462 26.06 6.62 5.25
CA GLY A 462 26.82 5.73 6.13
C GLY A 462 28.32 5.67 5.80
N SER A 463 29.14 6.03 6.78
CA SER A 463 30.53 5.61 7.06
C SER A 463 31.60 5.54 5.95
N LYS A 464 31.34 5.99 4.71
CA LYS A 464 32.33 6.11 3.62
C LYS A 464 32.23 7.40 2.80
N ALA A 465 31.77 8.49 3.40
CA ALA A 465 32.06 9.83 2.88
C ALA A 465 33.53 10.17 3.15
N VAL A 466 34.24 10.69 2.15
CA VAL A 466 35.69 10.94 2.21
C VAL A 466 36.02 12.06 3.20
N GLU A 467 37.00 11.84 4.07
CA GLU A 467 37.52 12.87 4.96
C GLU A 467 38.09 14.05 4.16
N TYR A 468 37.52 15.24 4.36
CA TYR A 468 38.19 16.51 4.10
C TYR A 468 38.01 17.44 5.30
N GLY A 469 39.01 17.44 6.18
CA GLY A 469 39.32 18.52 7.12
C GLY A 469 38.20 19.04 8.03
N GLY A 470 37.93 18.34 9.13
CA GLY A 470 37.39 18.94 10.36
C GLY A 470 35.92 19.35 10.35
N SER A 471 35.08 18.56 11.02
CA SER A 471 33.73 18.92 11.51
C SER A 471 32.78 19.58 10.51
N THR A 472 32.00 18.77 9.79
CA THR A 472 30.84 19.21 8.99
C THR A 472 29.65 18.27 9.19
N GLY A 473 28.48 18.84 9.46
CA GLY A 473 27.21 18.11 9.60
C GLY A 473 26.20 18.65 8.59
N LEU A 474 25.73 17.78 7.69
CA LEU A 474 24.87 18.18 6.57
C LEU A 474 23.40 18.20 7.02
N LEU A 475 22.82 19.39 7.27
CA LEU A 475 21.39 19.46 7.55
C LEU A 475 20.58 19.72 6.31
N LEU A 476 19.75 18.73 6.08
CA LEU A 476 18.51 18.87 5.37
C LEU A 476 17.41 18.28 6.34
N ALA A 477 16.08 18.18 6.09
CA ALA A 477 15.05 18.13 7.16
C ALA A 477 14.87 16.82 7.97
N ARG A 478 14.97 16.95 9.30
CA ARG A 478 14.37 16.20 10.43
C ARG A 478 13.94 14.73 10.21
N ALA A 479 14.84 13.80 10.54
CA ALA A 479 14.46 12.52 11.15
C ALA A 479 14.31 12.71 12.67
N TYR A 480 13.34 12.03 13.29
CA TYR A 480 13.38 11.79 14.75
C TYR A 480 14.26 10.57 15.01
N ALA A 481 15.18 10.71 15.96
CA ALA A 481 15.86 9.58 16.61
C ALA A 481 15.33 9.50 18.04
N ASP A 482 15.11 8.28 18.52
CA ASP A 482 14.52 8.03 19.84
C ASP A 482 15.51 8.34 20.98
N ILE A 483 14.97 8.64 22.16
CA ILE A 483 15.79 8.84 23.37
C ILE A 483 16.06 7.47 23.98
N ASP A 484 17.16 6.84 23.55
CA ASP A 484 17.62 5.60 24.19
C ASP A 484 18.40 5.94 25.48
N HIS A 485 17.86 5.49 26.61
CA HIS A 485 18.50 5.65 27.92
C HIS A 485 19.71 4.70 28.03
N ALA A 486 20.91 5.21 27.70
CA ALA A 486 22.17 4.54 28.01
C ALA A 486 23.01 5.38 28.98
N THR A 487 22.96 4.98 30.24
CA THR A 487 23.72 5.46 31.40
C THR A 487 25.21 5.78 31.16
N SER A 488 25.65 6.92 31.71
CA SER A 488 26.84 6.99 32.57
C SER A 488 26.62 8.00 33.69
#